data_AF-A0A1I0CDX2-F1
#
_entry.id   AF-A0A1I0CDX2-F1
#
_cell.length_a   1.000
_cell.length_b   1.000
_cell.length_c   1.000
_cell.angle_alpha   90.00
_cell.angle_beta   90.00
_cell.angle_gamma   90.00
#
_symmetry.space_group_name_H-M   'P 1'
#
loop_
_entity.id
_entity.type
_entity.pdbx_description
1 polymer ?
#
loop_
_entity_poly.entity_id
_entity_poly.type
_entity_poly.pdbx_seq_one_letter_code
_entity_poly.pdbx_strand_id
1 'polypeptide(L)'
;MSNINKKILEKIVDYNKKVIEKHGNNENKAINEMITLKFEGHSIWNPFLDESGRFKVEPEKKYGKEEIDMFINKYNEMNKEN
;
A
#
# COMPACT_ATOMS: atom_id res chain seq x y z
N MET A 1 -4.32 -7.89 13.47
CA MET A 1 -3.18 -7.03 13.14
C MET A 1 -2.58 -6.36 14.37
N SER A 2 -1.26 -6.32 14.46
CA SER A 2 -0.54 -5.60 15.52
C SER A 2 -0.64 -4.07 15.31
N ASN A 3 -0.57 -3.29 16.39
CA ASN A 3 -0.56 -1.82 16.31
C ASN A 3 0.64 -1.29 15.50
N ILE A 4 1.76 -2.01 15.49
CA ILE A 4 2.95 -1.64 14.72
C ILE A 4 2.68 -1.80 13.22
N ASN A 5 2.14 -2.95 12.81
CA ASN A 5 1.81 -3.22 11.41
C ASN A 5 0.81 -2.18 10.89
N LYS A 6 -0.23 -1.86 11.66
CA LYS A 6 -1.20 -0.82 11.30
C LYS A 6 -0.52 0.54 11.03
N LYS A 7 0.37 0.98 11.92
CA LYS A 7 1.11 2.24 11.75
C LYS A 7 2.01 2.23 10.52
N ILE A 8 2.60 1.09 10.17
CA ILE A 8 3.42 0.98 8.96
C ILE A 8 2.54 1.04 7.71
N LEU A 9 1.39 0.35 7.70
CA LEU A 9 0.44 0.46 6.59
C LEU A 9 -0.05 1.90 6.39
N GLU A 10 -0.33 2.63 7.47
CA GLU A 10 -0.66 4.06 7.40
C GLU A 10 0.45 4.88 6.73
N LYS A 11 1.73 4.62 7.07
CA LYS A 11 2.87 5.26 6.42
C LYS A 11 2.98 4.94 4.94
N ILE A 12 2.71 3.70 4.53
CA ILE A 12 2.69 3.30 3.11
C ILE A 12 1.61 4.07 2.36
N VAL A 13 0.41 4.17 2.93
CA VAL A 13 -0.70 4.94 2.34
C VAL A 13 -0.31 6.41 2.18
N ASP A 14 0.30 7.01 3.19
CA ASP A 14 0.75 8.41 3.11
C ASP A 14 1.88 8.61 2.12
N TYR A 15 2.81 7.66 1.99
CA TYR A 15 3.82 7.66 0.92
C TYR A 15 3.14 7.65 -0.46
N ASN A 16 2.22 6.71 -0.70
CA ASN A 16 1.52 6.59 -1.97
C ASN A 16 0.72 7.85 -2.33
N LYS A 17 0.08 8.51 -1.36
CA LYS A 17 -0.59 9.80 -1.57
C LYS A 17 0.39 10.87 -2.04
N LYS A 18 1.55 11.00 -1.39
CA LYS A 18 2.60 11.95 -1.80
C LYS A 18 3.13 11.66 -3.20
N VAL A 19 3.25 10.39 -3.58
CA VAL A 19 3.64 10.00 -4.94
C VAL A 19 2.60 10.47 -5.97
N ILE A 20 1.30 10.28 -5.69
CA ILE A 20 0.21 10.77 -6.54
C ILE A 20 0.28 12.29 -6.66
N GLU A 21 0.40 13.00 -5.54
CA GLU A 21 0.50 14.47 -5.51
C GLU A 21 1.74 15.00 -6.27
N LYS A 22 2.89 14.32 -6.12
CA LYS A 22 4.15 14.67 -6.78
C LYS A 22 4.08 14.56 -8.31
N HIS A 23 3.45 13.51 -8.83
CA HIS A 23 3.40 13.25 -10.27
C HIS A 23 2.16 13.83 -10.96
N GLY A 24 1.15 14.29 -10.20
CA GLY A 24 -0.05 14.93 -10.73
C GLY A 24 -0.74 14.07 -11.78
N ASN A 25 -0.83 14.60 -13.01
CA ASN A 25 -1.50 13.92 -14.14
C ASN A 25 -0.64 12.83 -14.81
N ASN A 26 0.60 12.61 -14.37
CA ASN A 26 1.45 11.56 -14.93
C ASN A 26 1.25 10.23 -14.20
N GLU A 27 0.11 9.59 -14.50
CA GLU A 27 -0.31 8.33 -13.87
C GLU A 27 0.74 7.22 -13.99
N ASN A 28 1.37 7.08 -15.16
CA ASN A 28 2.41 6.05 -15.38
C ASN A 28 3.60 6.22 -14.45
N LYS A 29 4.05 7.47 -14.21
CA LYS A 29 5.13 7.72 -13.25
C LYS A 29 4.69 7.47 -11.81
N ALA A 30 3.48 7.86 -11.46
CA ALA A 30 2.92 7.60 -10.13
C ALA A 30 2.85 6.09 -9.86
N ILE A 31 2.26 5.32 -10.77
CA ILE A 31 2.11 3.86 -10.64
C ILE A 31 3.47 3.16 -10.47
N ASN A 32 4.51 3.60 -11.18
CA ASN A 32 5.84 3.01 -11.10
C ASN A 32 6.57 3.30 -9.77
N GLU A 33 6.25 4.41 -9.10
CA GLU A 33 6.87 4.79 -7.82
C GLU A 33 6.06 4.30 -6.61
N MET A 34 4.74 4.08 -6.77
CA MET A 34 3.88 3.59 -5.70
C MET A 34 4.22 2.18 -5.25
N ILE A 35 4.02 1.93 -3.96
CA ILE A 35 4.11 0.59 -3.38
C ILE A 35 2.69 0.02 -3.42
N THR A 36 2.50 -1.04 -4.19
CA THR A 36 1.22 -1.77 -4.29
C THR A 36 1.42 -3.27 -4.04
N LEU A 37 0.38 -3.94 -3.55
CA LEU A 37 0.28 -5.40 -3.54
C LEU A 37 -0.69 -5.85 -4.64
N LYS A 38 -0.51 -7.08 -5.14
CA LYS A 38 -1.36 -7.66 -6.17
C LYS A 38 -2.40 -8.57 -5.52
N PHE A 39 -3.68 -8.32 -5.76
CA PHE A 39 -4.77 -9.14 -5.23
C PHE A 39 -5.84 -9.30 -6.29
N GLU A 40 -6.13 -10.55 -6.68
CA GLU A 40 -7.18 -10.88 -7.66
C GLU A 40 -7.10 -10.06 -8.97
N GLY A 41 -5.89 -9.76 -9.44
CA GLY A 41 -5.66 -8.95 -10.65
C GLY A 41 -5.66 -7.42 -10.42
N HIS A 42 -5.97 -6.97 -9.20
CA HIS A 42 -5.95 -5.56 -8.81
C HIS A 42 -4.60 -5.17 -8.19
N SER A 43 -4.20 -3.91 -8.40
CA SER A 43 -3.10 -3.27 -7.66
C SER A 43 -3.68 -2.51 -6.47
N ILE A 44 -3.48 -3.00 -5.26
CA ILE A 44 -4.00 -2.35 -4.05
C ILE A 44 -2.93 -1.42 -3.51
N TRP A 45 -3.23 -0.12 -3.53
CA TRP A 45 -2.35 0.93 -3.00
C TRP A 45 -2.75 1.37 -1.58
N ASN A 46 -4.02 1.14 -1.20
CA ASN A 46 -4.55 1.40 0.13
C ASN A 46 -5.18 0.11 0.69
N PRO A 47 -4.49 -0.61 1.58
CA PRO A 47 -4.95 -1.90 2.07
C PRO A 47 -6.10 -1.79 3.08
N PHE A 48 -6.49 -0.57 3.50
CA PHE A 48 -7.65 -0.35 4.37
C PHE A 48 -8.97 -0.21 3.59
N LEU A 49 -8.90 -0.21 2.26
CA LEU A 49 -10.06 -0.21 1.38
C LEU A 49 -10.06 -1.50 0.57
N ASP A 50 -11.23 -1.91 0.08
CA ASP A 50 -11.38 -2.99 -0.88
C ASP A 50 -10.80 -2.61 -2.26
N GLU A 51 -10.79 -3.56 -3.19
CA GLU A 51 -10.29 -3.40 -4.56
C GLU A 51 -10.98 -2.27 -5.34
N SER A 52 -12.22 -1.94 -4.98
CA SER A 52 -12.96 -0.82 -5.57
C SER A 52 -12.61 0.54 -4.95
N GLY A 53 -11.92 0.54 -3.80
CA GLY A 53 -11.61 1.74 -3.03
C GLY A 53 -12.81 2.36 -2.32
N ARG A 54 -13.94 1.65 -2.21
CA ARG A 54 -15.21 2.20 -1.70
C ARG A 54 -15.52 1.77 -0.27
N PHE A 55 -15.10 0.56 0.12
CA PHE A 55 -15.47 -0.04 1.39
C PHE A 55 -14.25 -0.24 2.27
N LYS A 56 -14.37 0.13 3.55
CA LYS A 56 -13.31 -0.13 4.53
C LYS A 56 -13.23 -1.61 4.83
N VAL A 57 -12.02 -2.14 4.88
CA VAL A 57 -11.73 -3.54 5.19
C VAL A 57 -10.63 -3.65 6.24
N GLU A 58 -10.60 -4.80 6.91
CA GLU A 58 -9.47 -5.19 7.75
C GLU A 58 -8.39 -5.83 6.85
N PRO A 59 -7.19 -5.23 6.73
CA PRO A 59 -6.21 -5.62 5.72
C PRO A 59 -5.84 -7.11 5.72
N GLU A 60 -5.41 -7.62 6.88
CA GLU A 60 -5.00 -9.03 7.03
C GLU A 60 -6.16 -10.00 6.77
N LYS A 61 -7.42 -9.59 7.00
CA LYS A 61 -8.60 -10.43 6.77
C LYS A 61 -8.99 -10.49 5.30
N LYS A 62 -8.89 -9.37 4.57
CA LYS A 62 -9.26 -9.28 3.15
C LYS A 62 -8.15 -9.79 2.25
N TYR A 63 -6.91 -9.35 2.51
CA TYR A 63 -5.76 -9.58 1.63
C TYR A 63 -4.86 -10.73 2.09
N GLY A 64 -5.05 -11.22 3.31
CA GLY A 64 -4.21 -12.25 3.91
C GLY A 64 -3.00 -11.66 4.64
N LYS A 65 -2.62 -12.30 5.73
CA LYS A 65 -1.51 -11.83 6.58
C LYS A 65 -0.17 -11.83 5.83
N GLU A 66 0.10 -12.86 5.05
CA GLU A 66 1.35 -13.02 4.30
C GLU A 66 1.56 -11.88 3.29
N GLU A 67 0.52 -11.55 2.51
CA GLU A 67 0.56 -10.44 1.55
C GLU A 67 0.79 -9.09 2.25
N ILE A 68 0.16 -8.88 3.42
CA ILE A 68 0.35 -7.67 4.22
C ILE A 68 1.77 -7.59 4.78
N ASP A 69 2.32 -8.69 5.28
CA ASP A 69 3.69 -8.74 5.79
C ASP A 69 4.70 -8.50 4.64
N MET A 70 4.49 -9.06 3.46
CA MET A 70 5.29 -8.76 2.25
C MET A 70 5.20 -7.29 1.85
N PHE A 71 4.00 -6.72 1.89
CA PHE A 71 3.76 -5.31 1.57
C PHE A 71 4.51 -4.36 2.53
N ILE A 72 4.49 -4.69 3.83
CA ILE A 72 5.24 -3.99 4.87
C ILE A 72 6.76 -4.14 4.67
N ASN A 73 7.22 -5.36 4.37
CA ASN A 73 8.65 -5.63 4.17
C ASN A 73 9.22 -4.84 3.00
N LYS A 74 8.50 -4.81 1.86
CA LYS A 74 8.89 -4.01 0.70
C LYS A 74 9.07 -2.53 1.04
N TYR A 75 8.16 -1.95 1.83
CA TYR A 75 8.31 -0.58 2.31
C TYR A 75 9.54 -0.42 3.22
N ASN A 76 9.76 -1.36 4.15
CA ASN A 76 10.89 -1.29 5.06
C ASN A 76 12.24 -1.42 4.34
N GLU A 77 12.35 -2.25 3.30
CA GLU A 77 13.56 -2.39 2.47
C GLU A 77 13.91 -1.07 1.78
N MET A 78 12.94 -0.42 1.13
CA MET A 78 13.14 0.89 0.49
C MET A 78 13.60 1.99 1.45
N ASN A 79 13.20 1.91 2.73
CA ASN A 79 13.58 2.89 3.76
C ASN A 79 14.85 2.52 4.54
N LYS A 80 15.41 1.33 4.34
CA LYS A 80 16.73 0.95 4.90
C LYS A 80 17.88 1.38 3.98
N GLU A 81 17.61 1.58 2.70
CA GLU A 81 18.58 2.00 1.68
C GLU A 81 18.75 3.53 1.58
N ASN A 82 18.05 4.30 2.43
CA ASN A 82 18.15 5.76 2.56
C ASN A 82 18.58 6.15 3.98
#